data_AF-A0A378Q8W6-F1
#
_entry.id   AF-A0A378Q8W6-F1
#
_cell.length_a   1.000
_cell.length_b   1.000
_cell.length_c   1.000
_cell.angle_alpha   90.00
_cell.angle_beta   90.00
_cell.angle_gamma   90.00
#
_symmetry.space_group_name_H-M   'P 1'
#
loop_
_entity.id
_entity.type
_entity.pdbx_description
1 polymer ?
#
loop_
_entity_poly.entity_id
_entity_poly.type
_entity_poly.pdbx_seq_one_letter_code
_entity_poly.pdbx_strand_id
1 'polypeptide(L)'
;MDNRKATWERYVPPNKKGWIVPLMIGYKAISPLYDPNTVENLRDTRYPFRFVEAVHGLGEWRSLHRIADISDVIWQYQIEDNWYLCRQLSKQDNLSTTLSNQTPINQNSTSEIDEYFGDVFDEI
;
A
#
# COMPACT_ATOMS: atom_id res chain seq x y z
N MET A 1 -58.93 11.03 3.73
CA MET A 1 -57.57 11.10 3.14
C MET A 1 -56.67 11.73 4.19
N ASP A 2 -55.89 10.91 4.90
CA ASP A 2 -55.00 11.35 6.00
C ASP A 2 -53.75 12.02 5.40
N ASN A 3 -53.62 13.33 5.58
CA ASN A 3 -52.56 14.15 4.98
C ASN A 3 -51.38 14.31 5.96
N ARG A 4 -50.67 13.21 6.23
CA ARG A 4 -49.46 13.25 7.07
C ARG A 4 -48.32 13.88 6.26
N LYS A 5 -47.97 15.12 6.61
CA LYS A 5 -46.75 15.76 6.10
C LYS A 5 -45.52 15.09 6.72
N ALA A 6 -44.66 14.54 5.88
CA ALA A 6 -43.34 14.09 6.30
C ALA A 6 -42.39 15.30 6.40
N THR A 7 -41.68 15.42 7.52
CA THR A 7 -40.59 16.40 7.69
C THR A 7 -39.26 15.71 7.44
N TRP A 8 -38.54 16.15 6.42
CA TRP A 8 -37.20 15.65 6.12
C TRP A 8 -36.17 16.54 6.79
N GLU A 9 -35.34 15.93 7.63
CA GLU A 9 -34.22 16.62 8.27
C GLU A 9 -32.90 16.06 7.73
N ARG A 10 -31.96 16.96 7.46
CA ARG A 10 -30.62 16.55 7.07
C ARG A 10 -29.91 16.00 8.31
N TYR A 11 -29.65 14.70 8.33
CA TYR A 11 -28.79 14.10 9.34
C TYR A 11 -27.33 14.52 9.12
N VAL A 12 -26.79 15.25 10.09
CA VAL A 12 -25.36 15.58 10.14
C VAL A 12 -24.77 14.78 11.31
N PRO A 13 -23.84 13.84 11.07
CA PRO A 13 -23.23 13.09 12.14
C PRO A 13 -22.56 14.02 13.15
N PRO A 14 -22.80 13.85 14.47
CA PRO A 14 -22.31 14.77 15.50
C PRO A 14 -20.79 14.92 15.56
N ASN A 15 -20.04 14.00 14.92
CA ASN A 15 -18.57 13.95 14.91
C ASN A 15 -17.96 14.12 13.52
N LYS A 16 -18.62 14.81 12.58
CA LYS A 16 -18.06 15.07 11.24
C LYS A 16 -16.91 16.11 11.33
N LYS A 17 -15.79 15.72 11.92
CA LYS A 17 -14.53 16.49 11.89
C LYS A 17 -13.82 16.16 10.58
N GLY A 18 -13.40 17.18 9.85
CA GLY A 18 -12.66 17.03 8.60
C GLY A 18 -13.53 16.94 7.35
N TRP A 19 -12.87 16.97 6.20
CA TRP A 19 -13.51 16.85 4.90
C TRP A 19 -13.24 15.46 4.33
N ILE A 20 -14.21 14.56 4.50
CA ILE A 20 -14.12 13.17 4.04
C ILE A 20 -14.53 13.06 2.58
N VAL A 21 -13.73 12.38 1.78
CA VAL A 21 -13.98 12.07 0.37
C VAL A 21 -13.88 10.57 0.11
N PRO A 22 -14.72 10.00 -0.79
CA PRO A 22 -14.46 8.68 -1.31
C PRO A 22 -13.21 8.71 -2.19
N LEU A 23 -12.36 7.71 -2.04
CA LEU A 23 -11.15 7.55 -2.85
C LEU A 23 -11.07 6.13 -3.41
N MET A 24 -10.59 6.00 -4.64
CA MET A 24 -10.14 4.73 -5.19
C MET A 24 -8.76 4.46 -4.59
N ILE A 25 -8.63 3.45 -3.73
CA ILE A 25 -7.39 3.18 -2.99
C ILE A 25 -6.61 2.00 -3.57
N GLY A 26 -7.09 1.40 -4.65
CA GLY A 26 -6.38 0.33 -5.32
C GLY A 26 -7.32 -0.68 -5.97
N TYR A 27 -6.87 -1.92 -6.03
CA TYR A 27 -7.49 -3.00 -6.77
C TYR A 27 -7.48 -4.30 -5.98
N LYS A 28 -8.50 -5.14 -6.19
CA LYS A 28 -8.58 -6.50 -5.66
C LYS A 28 -8.65 -7.49 -6.80
N ALA A 29 -7.87 -8.57 -6.72
CA ALA A 29 -7.92 -9.64 -7.69
C ALA A 29 -9.29 -10.33 -7.72
N ILE A 30 -9.81 -10.54 -8.92
CA ILE A 30 -11.03 -11.34 -9.16
C ILE A 30 -10.75 -12.55 -10.06
N SER A 31 -9.48 -12.77 -10.41
CA SER A 31 -9.00 -13.92 -11.17
C SER A 31 -7.68 -14.45 -10.60
N PRO A 32 -7.24 -15.65 -11.01
CA PRO A 32 -5.86 -16.09 -10.85
C PRO A 32 -4.87 -15.12 -11.50
N LEU A 33 -3.57 -15.30 -11.18
CA LEU A 33 -2.50 -14.67 -11.95
C LEU A 33 -2.27 -15.50 -13.21
N TYR A 34 -2.22 -14.84 -14.36
CA TYR A 34 -1.95 -15.44 -15.65
C TYR A 34 -0.49 -15.18 -16.04
N ASP A 35 0.16 -16.20 -16.61
CA ASP A 35 1.53 -16.09 -17.08
C ASP A 35 1.66 -15.14 -18.30
N PRO A 36 2.87 -14.64 -18.59
CA PRO A 36 3.14 -13.87 -19.80
C PRO A 36 2.62 -14.56 -21.08
N ASN A 37 2.06 -13.78 -22.00
CA ASN A 37 1.51 -14.23 -23.30
C ASN A 37 0.31 -15.20 -23.25
N THR A 38 -0.32 -15.45 -22.09
CA THR A 38 -1.51 -16.33 -22.05
C THR A 38 -2.83 -15.60 -22.29
N VAL A 39 -2.85 -14.27 -22.11
CA VAL A 39 -4.02 -13.43 -22.37
C VAL A 39 -3.72 -12.58 -23.61
N GLU A 40 -4.66 -12.55 -24.55
CA GLU A 40 -4.53 -11.77 -25.77
C GLU A 40 -4.72 -10.26 -25.53
N ASN A 41 -4.22 -9.44 -26.44
CA ASN A 41 -4.43 -7.97 -26.45
C ASN A 41 -3.95 -7.23 -25.19
N LEU A 42 -2.97 -7.78 -24.47
CA LEU A 42 -2.32 -7.08 -23.37
C LEU A 42 -1.50 -5.88 -23.86
N ARG A 43 -1.43 -4.84 -23.03
CA ARG A 43 -0.56 -3.68 -23.27
C ARG A 43 0.92 -4.06 -23.32
N ASP A 44 1.32 -5.03 -22.48
CA ASP A 44 2.67 -5.56 -22.40
C ASP A 44 2.58 -7.05 -22.08
N THR A 45 3.12 -7.89 -22.95
CA THR A 45 3.04 -9.35 -22.82
C THR A 45 4.20 -9.94 -22.03
N ARG A 46 5.15 -9.12 -21.58
CA ARG A 46 6.33 -9.57 -20.80
C ARG A 46 6.01 -9.86 -19.34
N TYR A 47 4.93 -9.27 -18.81
CA TYR A 47 4.57 -9.35 -17.39
C TYR A 47 3.32 -10.21 -17.17
N PRO A 48 3.20 -10.90 -16.02
CA PRO A 48 1.98 -11.58 -15.63
C PRO A 48 0.76 -10.64 -15.60
N PHE A 49 -0.41 -11.18 -15.93
CA PHE A 49 -1.66 -10.42 -16.02
C PHE A 49 -2.70 -10.92 -15.01
N ARG A 50 -3.60 -10.03 -14.56
CA ARG A 50 -4.67 -10.36 -13.62
C ARG A 50 -5.86 -9.42 -13.79
N PHE A 51 -7.07 -9.98 -13.79
CA PHE A 51 -8.29 -9.18 -13.72
C PHE A 51 -8.53 -8.70 -12.29
N VAL A 52 -8.94 -7.45 -12.17
CA VAL A 52 -9.15 -6.80 -10.88
C VAL A 52 -10.41 -5.96 -10.88
N GLU A 53 -10.96 -5.74 -9.69
CA GLU A 53 -12.01 -4.75 -9.41
C GLU A 53 -11.46 -3.57 -8.62
N ALA A 54 -12.14 -2.42 -8.70
CA ALA A 54 -11.73 -1.21 -8.00
C ALA A 54 -12.09 -1.27 -6.52
N VAL A 55 -11.11 -1.00 -5.66
CA VAL A 55 -11.29 -0.89 -4.21
C VAL A 55 -11.49 0.57 -3.85
N HIS A 56 -12.62 0.86 -3.19
CA HIS A 56 -12.94 2.19 -2.70
C HIS A 56 -12.72 2.26 -1.19
N GLY A 57 -12.09 3.34 -0.75
CA GLY A 57 -11.91 3.70 0.64
C GLY A 57 -12.34 5.14 0.90
N LEU A 58 -11.95 5.64 2.05
CA LEU A 58 -12.20 7.03 2.47
C LEU A 58 -10.86 7.73 2.67
N GLY A 59 -10.81 9.00 2.26
CA GLY A 59 -9.72 9.91 2.60
C GLY A 59 -10.24 11.16 3.28
N GLU A 60 -9.36 11.89 3.96
CA GLU A 60 -9.64 13.20 4.53
C GLU A 60 -8.73 14.25 3.88
N TRP A 61 -9.30 15.34 3.38
CA TRP A 61 -8.52 16.53 3.06
C TRP A 61 -8.11 17.23 4.36
N ARG A 62 -6.81 17.15 4.69
CA ARG A 62 -6.22 17.75 5.88
C ARG A 62 -5.24 18.85 5.51
N SER A 63 -5.32 19.99 6.20
CA SER A 63 -4.32 21.06 6.05
C SER A 63 -2.94 20.58 6.53
N LEU A 64 -1.89 20.96 5.81
CA LEU A 64 -0.50 20.58 6.12
C LEU A 64 -0.07 21.02 7.53
N HIS A 65 -0.55 22.17 8.02
CA HIS A 65 -0.26 22.66 9.38
C HIS A 65 -0.82 21.76 10.49
N ARG A 66 -1.70 20.80 10.17
CA ARG A 66 -2.25 19.81 11.13
C ARG A 66 -1.51 18.47 11.09
N ILE A 67 -0.44 18.37 10.30
CA ILE A 67 0.37 17.15 10.16
C ILE A 67 1.56 17.27 11.12
N ALA A 68 1.65 16.37 12.09
CA ALA A 68 2.77 16.35 13.04
C ALA A 68 4.00 15.62 12.47
N ASP A 69 3.77 14.60 11.65
CA ASP A 69 4.81 13.77 11.05
C ASP A 69 4.48 13.53 9.57
N ILE A 70 5.45 13.75 8.70
CA ILE A 70 5.27 13.58 7.25
C ILE A 70 5.03 12.11 6.89
N SER A 71 5.59 11.17 7.66
CA SER A 71 5.41 9.74 7.43
C SER A 71 3.95 9.30 7.57
N ASP A 72 3.15 10.01 8.38
CA ASP A 72 1.73 9.74 8.57
C ASP A 72 0.87 10.08 7.33
N VAL A 73 1.42 10.82 6.34
CA VAL A 73 0.65 11.27 5.18
C VAL A 73 1.16 10.77 3.83
N ILE A 74 2.34 10.18 3.77
CA ILE A 74 2.88 9.61 2.54
C ILE A 74 2.11 8.33 2.18
N TRP A 75 1.67 8.26 0.93
CA TRP A 75 1.00 7.09 0.37
C TRP A 75 2.02 6.10 -0.18
N GLN A 76 1.84 4.83 0.17
CA GLN A 76 2.74 3.76 -0.23
C GLN A 76 1.95 2.61 -0.84
N TYR A 77 2.53 1.96 -1.85
CA TYR A 77 1.97 0.73 -2.40
C TYR A 77 2.11 -0.41 -1.38
N GLN A 78 1.04 -1.16 -1.19
CA GLN A 78 0.95 -2.29 -0.28
C GLN A 78 0.34 -3.44 -1.07
N ILE A 79 1.11 -4.52 -1.19
CA ILE A 79 0.70 -5.73 -1.92
C ILE A 79 0.68 -6.86 -0.90
N GLU A 80 -0.52 -7.38 -0.63
CA GLU A 80 -0.73 -8.49 0.30
C GLU A 80 -1.75 -9.44 -0.33
N ASP A 81 -1.32 -10.69 -0.56
CA ASP A 81 -2.08 -11.72 -1.27
C ASP A 81 -2.62 -11.27 -2.64
N ASN A 82 -3.91 -10.89 -2.65
CA ASN A 82 -4.70 -10.52 -3.81
C ASN A 82 -5.13 -9.05 -3.78
N TRP A 83 -4.57 -8.27 -2.86
CA TRP A 83 -4.82 -6.84 -2.70
C TRP A 83 -3.65 -6.04 -3.22
N TYR A 84 -3.96 -5.08 -4.09
CA TYR A 84 -3.00 -4.13 -4.65
C TYR A 84 -3.46 -2.73 -4.23
N LEU A 85 -3.05 -2.32 -3.04
CA LEU A 85 -3.52 -1.10 -2.40
C LEU A 85 -2.45 -0.01 -2.45
N CYS A 86 -2.89 1.23 -2.39
CA CYS A 86 -2.08 2.38 -2.07
C CYS A 86 -2.72 3.02 -0.84
N ARG A 87 -1.99 3.10 0.28
CA ARG A 87 -2.50 3.66 1.54
C ARG A 87 -1.40 4.32 2.35
N GLN A 88 -1.79 5.14 3.31
CA GLN A 88 -0.90 5.66 4.34
C GLN A 88 -0.63 4.56 5.36
N LEU A 89 0.63 4.41 5.78
CA LEU A 89 1.01 3.43 6.79
C LEU A 89 0.89 4.02 8.19
N SER A 90 0.32 3.25 9.11
CA SER A 90 0.34 3.61 10.51
C SER A 90 1.72 3.34 11.11
N LYS A 91 2.02 3.94 12.26
CA LYS A 91 3.25 3.62 13.00
C LYS A 91 3.35 2.13 13.32
N GLN A 92 2.23 1.43 13.52
CA GLN A 92 2.22 -0.01 13.77
C GLN A 92 2.62 -0.84 12.54
N ASP A 93 2.22 -0.41 11.34
CA ASP A 93 2.56 -1.10 10.08
C ASP A 93 4.07 -1.01 9.78
N ASN A 94 4.70 0.11 10.14
CA ASN A 94 6.14 0.29 9.93
C ASN A 94 6.97 -0.68 10.80
N LEU A 95 6.54 -0.98 12.02
CA LEU A 95 7.23 -1.95 12.89
C LEU A 95 7.14 -3.38 12.34
N SER A 96 6.00 -3.80 11.79
CA SER A 96 5.82 -5.13 11.20
C SER A 96 6.60 -5.30 9.89
N THR A 97 6.66 -4.29 9.02
CA THR A 97 7.52 -4.33 7.81
C THR A 97 9.01 -4.46 8.17
N THR A 98 9.44 -3.85 9.27
CA THR A 98 10.84 -3.93 9.72
C THR A 98 11.20 -5.33 10.23
N LEU A 99 10.24 -6.05 10.80
CA LEU A 99 10.41 -7.42 11.29
C LEU A 99 10.35 -8.45 10.15
N SER A 100 9.52 -8.26 9.12
CA SER A 100 9.41 -9.18 7.98
C SER A 100 10.57 -9.06 6.99
N ASN A 101 11.25 -7.91 6.93
CA ASN A 101 12.36 -7.67 6.01
C ASN A 101 13.73 -8.06 6.59
N GLN A 102 13.78 -8.70 7.76
CA GLN A 102 15.03 -9.29 8.25
C GLN A 102 15.31 -10.56 7.45
N THR A 103 16.27 -10.47 6.52
CA THR A 103 16.92 -11.65 5.95
C THR A 103 17.39 -12.54 7.10
N PRO A 104 17.09 -13.86 7.12
CA PRO A 104 17.68 -14.74 8.13
C PRO A 104 19.20 -14.61 8.05
N ILE A 105 19.83 -14.26 9.17
CA ILE A 105 21.30 -14.19 9.27
C ILE A 105 21.83 -15.58 8.94
N ASN A 106 22.39 -15.74 7.73
CA ASN A 106 23.16 -16.93 7.40
C ASN A 106 24.53 -16.79 8.08
N GLN A 107 24.76 -17.57 9.13
CA GLN A 107 26.00 -17.53 9.92
C GLN A 107 27.21 -18.16 9.20
N ASN A 108 27.12 -18.47 7.90
CA ASN A 108 28.15 -19.20 7.16
C ASN A 108 28.92 -18.35 6.12
N SER A 109 28.89 -17.02 6.17
CA SER A 109 29.49 -16.15 5.15
C SER A 109 30.74 -15.39 5.60
N THR A 110 31.43 -15.84 6.65
CA THR A 110 32.59 -15.11 7.19
C THR A 110 33.91 -15.42 6.47
N SER A 111 33.97 -16.43 5.60
CA SER A 111 35.24 -16.83 4.96
C SER A 111 35.53 -16.19 3.60
N GLU A 112 34.52 -15.61 2.92
CA GLU A 112 34.71 -15.02 1.57
C GLU A 112 35.08 -13.53 1.61
N ILE A 113 34.87 -12.86 2.75
CA ILE A 113 35.13 -11.41 2.89
C ILE A 113 36.62 -11.15 3.14
N ASP A 114 37.29 -11.99 3.91
CA ASP A 114 38.70 -11.77 4.29
C ASP A 114 39.69 -11.92 3.11
N GLU A 115 39.32 -12.67 2.08
CA GLU A 115 40.16 -12.82 0.87
C GLU A 115 40.10 -11.59 -0.05
N TYR A 116 38.97 -10.89 -0.11
CA TYR A 116 38.79 -9.74 -1.01
C TYR A 116 39.45 -8.45 -0.49
N PHE A 117 39.54 -8.28 0.83
CA PHE A 117 40.12 -7.07 1.44
C PHE A 117 41.64 -7.12 1.61
N GLY A 118 42.26 -8.30 1.55
CA GLY A 118 43.72 -8.44 1.68
C GLY A 118 44.48 -7.79 0.53
N ASP A 119 43.97 -7.94 -0.70
CA ASP A 119 44.67 -7.46 -1.91
C ASP A 119 44.60 -5.94 -2.12
N VAL A 120 43.72 -5.23 -1.40
CA VAL A 120 43.50 -3.77 -1.59
C VAL A 120 44.51 -2.92 -0.82
N PHE A 121 45.11 -3.46 0.24
CA PHE A 121 45.97 -2.67 1.15
C PHE A 121 47.46 -2.96 1.05
N ASP A 122 47.88 -3.89 0.17
CA ASP A 122 49.29 -4.17 -0.10
C ASP A 122 49.90 -3.31 -1.23
N GLU A 123 49.13 -2.39 -1.82
CA GLU A 123 49.57 -1.51 -2.92
C GLU A 123 49.71 -0.01 -2.54
N ILE A 124 49.91 0.30 -1.24
CA ILE A 124 50.26 1.66 -0.75
C ILE A 124 51.57 1.65 0.03
#